data_AF-A0A914T3T9-F1
#
_entry.id   AF-A0A914T3T9-F1
#
_cell.length_a   1.000
_cell.length_b   1.000
_cell.length_c   1.000
_cell.angle_alpha   90.00
_cell.angle_beta   90.00
_cell.angle_gamma   90.00
#
_symmetry.space_group_name_H-M   'P 1'
#
loop_
_entity.id
_entity.type
_entity.pdbx_description
1 polymer ?
#
loop_
_entity_poly.entity_id
_entity_poly.type
_entity_poly.pdbx_seq_one_letter_code
_entity_poly.pdbx_strand_id
1 'polypeptide(L)'
;MQECFTKNLEARDLPTKTVIVYADRAEVKRILELDLQQGKNIVIVQNVSSVIERQSIRVEGRGNTVIQEVQYMELPTETVETNNQQVCQMEEEKLQIENERALTEDQIHVLKKRLEVLDGVAGQIGQNVIIPKDQSTMAANHAFLLCEDAMKNLTSFLDYY
;
A
#
# COMPACT_ATOMS: atom_id res chain seq x y z
N MET A 1 -22.64 -7.60 49.20
CA MET A 1 -22.28 -6.90 47.96
C MET A 1 -22.67 -7.82 46.81
N GLN A 2 -23.51 -7.37 45.89
CA GLN A 2 -23.98 -8.21 44.79
C GLN A 2 -22.90 -8.16 43.69
N GLU A 3 -22.34 -9.32 43.32
CA GLU A 3 -21.29 -9.40 42.31
C GLU A 3 -21.84 -9.00 40.94
N CYS A 4 -21.06 -8.21 40.20
CA CYS A 4 -21.38 -7.70 38.87
C CYS A 4 -20.37 -8.24 37.87
N PHE A 5 -20.84 -9.03 36.91
CA PHE A 5 -20.00 -9.69 35.92
C PHE A 5 -20.15 -9.02 34.57
N THR A 6 -19.04 -8.78 33.87
CA THR A 6 -19.06 -8.14 32.55
C THR A 6 -18.54 -9.09 31.49
N LYS A 7 -19.24 -9.21 30.36
CA LYS A 7 -18.82 -9.98 29.19
C LYS A 7 -18.82 -9.10 27.95
N ASN A 8 -17.67 -9.02 27.27
CA ASN A 8 -17.51 -8.32 26.01
C ASN A 8 -17.54 -9.31 24.85
N LEU A 9 -18.27 -8.97 23.80
CA LEU A 9 -18.45 -9.79 22.61
C LEU A 9 -18.37 -8.92 21.36
N GLU A 10 -17.77 -9.44 20.30
CA GLU A 10 -17.72 -8.79 19.00
C GLU A 10 -18.96 -9.15 18.18
N ALA A 11 -19.67 -8.15 17.62
CA ALA A 11 -20.88 -8.41 16.84
C ALA A 11 -20.60 -9.25 15.57
N ARG A 12 -19.35 -9.23 15.07
CA ARG A 12 -18.91 -10.00 13.89
C ARG A 12 -18.81 -11.50 14.16
N ASP A 13 -18.52 -11.88 15.41
CA ASP A 13 -18.32 -13.28 15.80
C ASP A 13 -19.64 -13.96 16.19
N LEU A 14 -20.71 -13.18 16.33
CA LEU A 14 -22.02 -13.69 16.68
C LEU A 14 -22.70 -14.36 15.48
N PRO A 15 -23.16 -15.61 15.60
CA PRO A 15 -23.83 -16.31 14.52
C PRO A 15 -25.14 -15.61 14.13
N THR A 16 -25.33 -15.44 12.83
CA THR A 16 -26.56 -14.86 12.28
C THR A 16 -27.61 -15.94 12.12
N LYS A 17 -28.76 -15.76 12.77
CA LYS A 17 -29.89 -16.69 12.74
C LYS A 17 -30.78 -16.47 11.53
N THR A 18 -31.17 -15.21 11.30
CA THR A 18 -32.06 -14.83 10.21
C THR A 18 -31.71 -13.44 9.71
N VAL A 19 -31.87 -13.23 8.42
CA VAL A 19 -31.81 -11.92 7.77
C VAL A 19 -33.08 -11.76 6.96
N ILE A 20 -33.82 -10.68 7.19
CA ILE A 20 -35.00 -10.31 6.41
C ILE A 20 -34.67 -9.00 5.72
N VAL A 21 -34.69 -9.00 4.39
CA VAL A 21 -34.36 -7.83 3.58
C VAL A 21 -35.64 -7.17 3.09
N TYR A 22 -35.77 -5.89 3.37
CA TYR A 22 -36.80 -4.99 2.87
C TYR A 22 -36.21 -4.09 1.77
N ALA A 23 -37.05 -3.26 1.15
CA ALA A 23 -36.60 -2.38 0.06
C ALA A 23 -35.53 -1.36 0.50
N ASP A 24 -35.59 -0.90 1.76
CA ASP A 24 -34.74 0.17 2.29
C ASP A 24 -33.83 -0.26 3.45
N ARG A 25 -34.07 -1.45 4.04
CA ARG A 25 -33.37 -1.91 5.23
C ARG A 25 -33.29 -3.43 5.31
N ALA A 26 -32.45 -3.94 6.20
CA ALA A 26 -32.43 -5.35 6.55
C ALA A 26 -32.54 -5.52 8.07
N GLU A 27 -33.39 -6.46 8.49
CA GLU A 27 -33.47 -6.91 9.86
C GLU A 27 -32.54 -8.12 10.03
N VAL A 28 -31.58 -8.01 10.96
CA VAL A 28 -30.58 -9.06 11.22
C VAL A 28 -30.78 -9.57 12.65
N LYS A 29 -31.14 -10.84 12.79
CA LYS A 29 -31.25 -11.51 14.09
C LYS A 29 -30.01 -12.36 14.32
N ARG A 30 -29.24 -12.05 15.37
CA ARG A 30 -28.09 -12.85 15.82
C ARG A 30 -28.41 -13.60 17.10
N ILE A 31 -27.73 -14.72 17.31
CA ILE A 31 -27.85 -15.53 18.53
C ILE A 31 -26.64 -15.24 19.43
N LEU A 32 -26.91 -15.09 20.73
CA LEU A 32 -25.91 -14.99 21.78
C LEU A 32 -26.14 -16.14 22.76
N GLU A 33 -25.18 -17.05 22.86
CA GLU A 33 -25.18 -18.14 23.84
C GLU A 33 -24.14 -17.83 24.90
N LEU A 34 -24.59 -17.63 26.15
CA LEU A 34 -23.75 -17.15 27.23
C LEU A 34 -24.07 -17.88 28.53
N ASP A 35 -23.04 -18.39 29.19
CA ASP A 35 -23.16 -18.92 30.55
C ASP A 35 -23.08 -17.77 31.56
N LEU A 36 -24.21 -17.37 32.12
CA LEU A 36 -24.31 -16.24 33.04
C LEU A 36 -24.20 -16.69 34.50
N GLN A 37 -23.50 -15.90 35.32
CA GLN A 37 -23.33 -16.20 36.74
C GLN A 37 -24.51 -15.66 37.57
N GLN A 38 -24.72 -16.21 38.77
CA GLN A 38 -25.80 -15.76 39.65
C GLN A 38 -25.51 -14.32 40.12
N GLY A 39 -26.37 -13.38 39.74
CA GLY A 39 -26.20 -11.96 40.08
C GLY A 39 -26.50 -11.05 38.88
N LYS A 40 -25.89 -9.86 38.88
CA LYS A 40 -26.02 -8.92 37.77
C LYS A 40 -24.95 -9.22 36.74
N ASN A 41 -25.37 -9.36 35.48
CA ASN A 41 -24.47 -9.57 34.36
C ASN A 41 -24.66 -8.42 33.35
N ILE A 42 -23.56 -7.85 32.88
CA ILE A 42 -23.52 -6.84 31.85
C ILE A 42 -22.91 -7.50 30.61
N VAL A 43 -23.66 -7.48 29.51
CA VAL A 43 -23.21 -8.01 28.23
C VAL A 43 -23.04 -6.84 27.27
N ILE A 44 -21.81 -6.65 26.79
CA ILE A 44 -21.45 -5.57 25.87
C ILE A 44 -21.16 -6.18 24.51
N VAL A 45 -21.98 -5.83 23.52
CA VAL A 45 -21.76 -6.22 22.12
C VAL A 45 -21.11 -5.06 21.39
N GLN A 46 -19.84 -5.23 21.03
CA GLN A 46 -19.00 -4.21 20.40
C GLN A 46 -19.03 -4.35 18.88
N ASN A 47 -18.68 -3.27 18.17
CA ASN A 47 -18.54 -3.26 16.72
C ASN A 47 -19.80 -3.71 15.95
N VAL A 48 -20.97 -3.27 16.42
CA VAL A 48 -22.20 -3.35 15.64
C VAL A 48 -22.13 -2.45 14.40
N SER A 49 -22.95 -2.72 13.39
CA SER A 49 -22.94 -1.94 12.14
C SER A 49 -23.13 -0.44 12.41
N SER A 50 -22.33 0.39 11.75
CA SER A 50 -22.42 1.86 11.84
C SER A 50 -23.73 2.42 11.26
N VAL A 51 -24.44 1.65 10.46
CA VAL A 51 -25.71 2.04 9.82
C VAL A 51 -26.92 1.52 10.62
N ILE A 52 -26.71 1.00 11.83
CA ILE A 52 -27.81 0.52 12.66
C ILE A 52 -28.73 1.66 13.09
N GLU A 53 -30.04 1.45 12.97
CA GLU A 53 -31.01 2.42 13.46
C GLU A 53 -31.13 2.30 14.98
N ARG A 54 -30.79 3.36 15.72
CA ARG A 54 -30.65 3.35 17.20
C ARG A 54 -31.89 2.82 17.94
N GLN A 55 -33.09 3.12 17.43
CA GLN A 55 -34.37 2.72 18.03
C GLN A 55 -34.86 1.34 17.57
N SER A 56 -34.16 0.71 16.62
CA SER A 56 -34.50 -0.61 16.08
C SER A 56 -33.94 -1.78 16.89
N ILE A 57 -33.10 -1.49 17.90
CA ILE A 57 -32.48 -2.53 18.70
C ILE A 57 -33.54 -3.18 19.60
N ARG A 58 -33.61 -4.51 19.52
CA ARG A 58 -34.49 -5.38 20.30
C ARG A 58 -33.65 -6.55 20.81
N VAL A 59 -33.85 -6.92 22.06
CA VAL A 59 -33.15 -8.06 22.69
C VAL A 59 -34.19 -8.99 23.27
N GLU A 60 -34.06 -10.28 22.94
CA GLU A 60 -34.91 -11.34 23.48
C GLU A 60 -34.06 -12.27 24.34
N GLY A 61 -34.45 -12.44 25.60
CA GLY A 61 -33.83 -13.39 26.52
C GLY A 61 -34.55 -14.74 26.46
N ARG A 62 -33.78 -15.84 26.49
CA ARG A 62 -34.30 -17.19 26.71
C ARG A 62 -33.64 -17.78 27.95
N GLY A 63 -34.44 -18.39 28.83
CA GLY A 63 -33.96 -19.02 30.08
C GLY A 63 -34.32 -18.23 31.34
N ASN A 64 -33.65 -18.56 32.46
CA ASN A 64 -33.94 -18.02 33.80
C ASN A 64 -33.25 -16.67 34.06
N THR A 65 -33.33 -15.75 33.11
CA THR A 65 -32.75 -14.41 33.24
C THR A 65 -33.77 -13.35 32.87
N VAL A 66 -33.64 -12.17 33.49
CA VAL A 66 -34.49 -11.02 33.22
C VAL A 66 -33.61 -9.91 32.68
N ILE A 67 -33.94 -9.43 31.48
CA ILE A 67 -33.30 -8.26 30.90
C ILE A 67 -33.76 -7.04 31.71
N GLN A 68 -32.82 -6.37 32.37
CA GLN A 68 -33.13 -5.17 33.15
C GLN A 68 -33.12 -3.93 32.26
N GLU A 69 -32.11 -3.81 31.39
CA GLU A 69 -31.89 -2.62 30.59
C GLU A 69 -31.12 -2.97 29.30
N VAL A 70 -31.41 -2.25 28.23
CA VAL A 70 -30.69 -2.31 26.96
C VAL A 70 -30.33 -0.88 26.58
N GLN A 71 -29.03 -0.60 26.48
CA GLN A 71 -28.51 0.70 26.06
C GLN A 71 -27.69 0.56 24.80
N TYR A 72 -27.83 1.55 23.92
CA TYR A 72 -26.96 1.72 22.77
C TYR A 72 -26.02 2.89 23.03
N MET A 73 -24.74 2.67 22.79
CA MET A 73 -23.69 3.67 23.00
C MET A 73 -22.78 3.71 21.78
N GLU A 74 -22.58 4.91 21.25
CA GLU A 74 -21.54 5.19 20.26
C GLU A 74 -20.34 5.75 21.01
N LEU A 75 -19.24 5.01 20.98
CA LEU A 75 -17.96 5.49 21.48
C LEU A 75 -17.14 5.99 20.30
N PRO A 76 -16.54 7.19 20.38
CA PRO A 76 -15.51 7.59 19.44
C PRO A 76 -14.44 6.50 19.43
N THR A 77 -14.18 5.92 18.26
CA THR A 77 -13.01 5.05 18.12
C THR A 77 -11.79 5.97 18.21
N GLU A 78 -11.16 6.01 19.37
CA GLU A 78 -9.81 6.48 19.50
C GLU A 78 -8.96 5.61 18.56
N THR A 79 -8.67 6.10 17.36
CA THR A 79 -7.70 5.51 16.42
C THR A 79 -6.28 5.70 16.96
N VAL A 80 -6.08 5.32 18.22
CA VAL A 80 -4.86 5.58 18.95
C VAL A 80 -4.07 4.27 18.94
N GLU A 81 -3.16 4.23 17.96
CA GLU A 81 -1.82 3.65 18.05
C GLU A 81 -1.59 2.19 17.63
N THR A 82 -2.49 1.23 17.84
CA THR A 82 -2.12 -0.18 17.56
C THR A 82 -2.04 -0.52 16.07
N ASN A 83 -2.94 0.02 15.25
CA ASN A 83 -2.84 -0.07 13.78
C ASN A 83 -1.79 0.90 13.21
N ASN A 84 -1.27 1.83 14.00
CA ASN A 84 -0.31 2.82 13.53
C ASN A 84 1.11 2.25 13.42
N GLN A 85 1.52 1.33 14.29
CA GLN A 85 2.90 0.83 14.26
C GLN A 85 3.21 0.00 13.01
N GLN A 86 2.35 -0.96 12.65
CA GLN A 86 2.54 -1.76 11.44
C GLN A 86 2.38 -0.90 10.18
N VAL A 87 1.45 0.07 10.19
CA VAL A 87 1.26 1.00 9.08
C VAL A 87 2.45 1.93 8.93
N CYS A 88 2.97 2.51 10.02
CA CYS A 88 4.19 3.32 10.02
C CYS A 88 5.39 2.52 9.50
N GLN A 89 5.57 1.27 9.96
CA GLN A 89 6.66 0.41 9.49
C GLN A 89 6.54 0.13 7.99
N MET A 90 5.34 -0.17 7.50
CA MET A 90 5.09 -0.37 6.07
C MET A 90 5.28 0.92 5.25
N GLU A 91 4.95 2.09 5.81
CA GLU A 91 5.19 3.38 5.18
C GLU A 91 6.68 3.74 5.10
N GLU A 92 7.45 3.46 6.16
CA GLU A 92 8.91 3.62 6.16
C GLU A 92 9.58 2.68 5.16
N GLU A 93 9.18 1.41 5.12
CA GLU A 93 9.70 0.43 4.16
C GLU A 93 9.37 0.83 2.71
N LYS A 94 8.14 1.29 2.47
CA LYS A 94 7.73 1.82 1.16
C LYS A 94 8.61 3.00 0.74
N LEU A 95 8.86 3.94 1.65
CA LEU A 95 9.69 5.12 1.37
C LEU A 95 11.13 4.73 1.02
N GLN A 96 11.70 3.75 1.72
CA GLN A 96 13.04 3.22 1.41
C GLN A 96 13.09 2.61 0.01
N ILE A 97 12.14 1.75 -0.32
CA ILE A 97 12.06 1.10 -1.64
C ILE A 97 11.84 2.14 -2.76
N GLU A 98 11.02 3.17 -2.52
CA GLU A 98 10.81 4.24 -3.51
C GLU A 98 12.09 5.05 -3.77
N ASN A 99 12.89 5.32 -2.74
CA ASN A 99 14.18 5.99 -2.90
C ASN A 99 15.21 5.12 -3.65
N GLU A 100 15.28 3.82 -3.34
CA GLU A 100 16.15 2.89 -4.06
C GLU A 100 15.74 2.76 -5.53
N ARG A 101 14.43 2.76 -5.81
CA ARG A 101 13.90 2.76 -7.17
C ARG A 101 14.31 4.03 -7.92
N ALA A 102 14.15 5.19 -7.30
CA ALA A 102 14.53 6.47 -7.90
C ALA A 102 16.02 6.52 -8.24
N LEU A 103 16.90 6.09 -7.33
CA LEU A 103 18.34 6.05 -7.56
C LEU A 103 18.72 5.09 -8.70
N THR A 104 18.09 3.93 -8.75
CA THR A 104 18.31 2.96 -9.84
C THR A 104 17.81 3.50 -11.18
N GLU A 105 16.68 4.19 -11.18
CA GLU A 105 16.07 4.79 -12.37
C GLU A 105 16.97 5.92 -12.93
N ASP A 106 17.58 6.72 -12.04
CA ASP A 106 18.60 7.72 -12.41
C ASP A 106 19.85 7.09 -13.02
N GLN A 107 20.35 5.98 -12.45
CA GLN A 107 21.49 5.25 -13.01
C GLN A 107 21.18 4.68 -14.40
N ILE A 108 19.99 4.13 -14.60
CA ILE A 108 19.52 3.66 -15.90
C ILE A 108 19.47 4.82 -16.90
N HIS A 109 19.00 5.99 -16.48
CA HIS A 109 18.92 7.17 -17.33
C HIS A 109 20.30 7.64 -17.80
N VAL A 110 21.27 7.71 -16.88
CA VAL A 110 22.67 8.03 -17.20
C VAL A 110 23.25 7.02 -18.19
N LEU A 111 23.10 5.72 -17.92
CA LEU A 111 23.63 4.67 -18.80
C LEU A 111 23.00 4.71 -20.19
N LYS A 112 21.69 4.97 -20.30
CA LYS A 112 21.01 5.15 -21.60
C LYS A 112 21.58 6.33 -22.38
N LYS A 113 21.83 7.46 -21.74
CA LYS A 113 22.46 8.62 -22.40
C LYS A 113 23.87 8.30 -22.88
N ARG A 114 24.67 7.62 -22.05
CA ARG A 114 26.01 7.17 -22.45
C ARG A 114 25.96 6.26 -23.68
N LEU A 115 25.00 5.32 -23.72
CA LEU A 115 24.78 4.44 -24.87
C LEU A 115 24.38 5.22 -26.13
N GLU A 116 23.44 6.15 -26.02
CA GLU A 116 22.98 6.97 -27.14
C GLU A 116 24.11 7.80 -27.77
N VAL A 117 24.98 8.37 -26.94
CA VAL A 117 26.17 9.09 -27.40
C VAL A 117 27.15 8.14 -28.12
N LEU A 118 27.40 6.96 -27.55
CA LEU A 118 28.26 5.95 -28.17
C LEU A 118 27.72 5.47 -29.52
N ASP A 119 26.42 5.18 -29.60
CA ASP A 119 25.74 4.79 -30.84
C ASP A 119 25.81 5.90 -31.89
N GLY A 120 25.65 7.17 -31.47
CA GLY A 120 25.80 8.33 -32.33
C GLY A 120 27.21 8.46 -32.92
N VAL A 121 28.25 8.31 -32.10
CA VAL A 121 29.65 8.34 -32.53
C VAL A 121 29.96 7.15 -33.46
N ALA A 122 29.53 5.94 -33.11
CA ALA A 122 29.75 4.74 -33.92
C ALA A 122 29.05 4.84 -35.29
N GLY A 123 27.83 5.38 -35.34
CA GLY A 123 27.09 5.64 -36.58
C GLY A 123 27.82 6.61 -37.51
N GLN A 124 28.38 7.69 -36.97
CA GLN A 124 29.19 8.65 -37.74
C GLN A 124 30.49 8.02 -38.27
N ILE A 125 31.16 7.19 -37.47
CA ILE A 125 32.36 6.45 -37.90
C ILE A 125 32.00 5.47 -39.02
N GLY A 126 30.91 4.71 -38.87
CA GLY A 126 30.44 3.75 -39.88
C GLY A 126 30.10 4.40 -41.23
N GLN A 127 29.52 5.61 -41.21
CA GLN A 127 29.24 6.37 -42.44
C GLN A 127 30.52 6.89 -43.13
N ASN A 128 31.55 7.27 -42.37
CA ASN A 128 32.81 7.75 -42.93
C ASN A 128 33.75 6.64 -43.42
N VAL A 129 33.58 5.40 -42.94
CA VAL A 129 34.37 4.23 -43.38
C VAL A 129 33.81 3.61 -44.67
N ILE A 130 32.54 3.87 -45.02
CA ILE A 130 31.88 3.35 -46.23
C ILE A 130 31.72 4.48 -47.28
N ILE A 131 32.83 5.07 -47.72
CA ILE A 131 32.90 5.69 -49.04
C ILE A 131 34.23 5.29 -49.71
N PRO A 132 34.27 4.19 -50.47
CA PRO A 132 35.22 4.01 -51.54
C PRO A 132 34.50 4.27 -52.88
N LYS A 133 34.82 5.37 -53.56
CA LYS A 133 34.81 5.46 -55.03
C LYS A 133 35.57 6.68 -55.54
N ASP A 134 36.78 6.36 -55.98
CA ASP A 134 37.58 6.94 -57.04
C ASP A 134 38.13 8.38 -56.96
N GLN A 135 39.41 8.38 -56.58
CA GLN A 135 40.57 8.93 -57.29
C GLN A 135 40.78 10.45 -57.39
N SER A 136 41.98 10.81 -56.92
CA SER A 136 42.84 11.92 -57.35
C SER A 136 42.73 13.20 -56.55
N THR A 137 43.44 13.28 -55.42
CA THR A 137 44.52 14.26 -55.18
C THR A 137 45.13 14.11 -53.79
N MET A 138 46.46 14.02 -53.75
CA MET A 138 47.37 14.45 -52.69
C MET A 138 47.24 13.82 -51.28
N ALA A 139 48.15 12.88 -51.04
CA ALA A 139 49.00 12.76 -49.84
C ALA A 139 48.34 12.99 -48.46
N ALA A 140 48.12 11.84 -47.80
CA ALA A 140 48.33 11.62 -46.36
C ALA A 140 47.69 12.62 -45.40
N ASN A 141 46.55 12.21 -44.82
CA ASN A 141 46.20 12.30 -43.38
C ASN A 141 44.68 12.31 -43.17
N HIS A 142 43.94 11.46 -43.88
CA HIS A 142 42.53 11.16 -43.56
C HIS A 142 42.38 9.83 -42.80
N ALA A 143 43.47 9.33 -42.19
CA ALA A 143 43.29 8.60 -40.96
C ALA A 143 42.81 9.64 -39.96
N PHE A 144 41.50 9.67 -39.72
CA PHE A 144 40.91 10.28 -38.53
C PHE A 144 41.71 9.73 -37.36
N LEU A 145 42.76 10.46 -36.96
CA LEU A 145 43.44 10.24 -35.73
C LEU A 145 42.31 10.38 -34.72
N LEU A 146 41.91 9.25 -34.15
CA LEU A 146 41.41 9.20 -32.79
C LEU A 146 42.50 9.90 -31.97
N CYS A 147 42.50 11.23 -32.00
CA CYS A 147 43.50 12.03 -31.35
C CYS A 147 43.37 11.62 -29.89
N GLU A 148 44.47 11.21 -29.29
CA GLU A 148 44.46 10.73 -27.92
C GLU A 148 43.77 11.76 -27.01
N ASP A 149 43.92 13.05 -27.34
CA ASP A 149 43.24 14.17 -26.70
C ASP A 149 41.72 14.19 -26.93
N ALA A 150 41.24 13.88 -28.14
CA ALA A 150 39.81 13.78 -28.42
C ALA A 150 39.17 12.61 -27.66
N MET A 151 39.87 11.48 -27.56
CA MET A 151 39.43 10.32 -26.77
C MET A 151 39.51 10.58 -25.27
N LYS A 152 40.54 11.29 -24.78
CA LYS A 152 40.65 11.73 -23.38
C LYS A 152 39.55 12.74 -23.02
N ASN A 153 39.23 13.67 -23.92
CA ASN A 153 38.15 14.63 -23.73
C ASN A 153 36.78 13.96 -23.76
N LEU A 154 36.58 12.96 -24.62
CA LEU A 154 35.35 12.16 -24.62
C LEU A 154 35.23 11.32 -23.35
N THR A 155 36.33 10.71 -22.89
CA THR A 155 36.37 9.93 -21.65
C THR A 155 36.02 10.80 -20.45
N SER A 156 36.66 11.98 -20.33
CA SER A 156 36.35 12.93 -19.25
C SER A 156 34.93 13.52 -19.34
N PHE A 157 34.37 13.67 -20.54
CA PHE A 157 32.96 14.04 -20.72
C PHE A 157 32.01 12.91 -20.27
N LEU A 158 32.33 11.65 -20.58
CA LEU A 158 31.54 10.48 -20.14
C LEU A 158 31.68 10.18 -18.64
N ASP A 159 32.79 10.56 -18.02
CA ASP A 159 32.99 10.48 -16.57
C ASP A 159 32.18 11.54 -15.82
N TYR A 160 31.85 12.67 -16.46
CA TYR A 160 31.08 13.77 -15.88
C TYR A 160 29.57 13.50 -15.82
N TYR A 161 29.04 12.67 -16.73
CA TYR A 161 27.61 12.32 -16.82
C TYR A 161 27.36 10.91 -16.34
#